data_AF-A0A7J9QP67-F1
#
_entry.id   AF-A0A7J9QP67-F1
#
_cell.length_a   1.000
_cell.length_b   1.000
_cell.length_c   1.000
_cell.angle_alpha   90.00
_cell.angle_beta   90.00
_cell.angle_gamma   90.00
#
_symmetry.space_group_name_H-M   'P 1'
#
loop_
_entity.id
_entity.type
_entity.pdbx_description
1 polymer ?
#
loop_
_entity_poly.entity_id
_entity_poly.type
_entity_poly.pdbx_seq_one_letter_code
_entity_poly.pdbx_strand_id
1 'polypeptide(L)'
;LYVCKNNEKRKFFPFSRFKKEDKTKEGRSLHYKDKEDVWDIKREYWTGDEKTPTKLPSELIEKLLHYSSEKKDIVMDPFLGSGQVAVVSKSLGRRYVGFEIVPDYYKFAKKRLDKNLYRVKKSN
;
A
#
# COMPACT_ATOMS: atom_id res chain seq x y z
N LEU A 1 7.57 8.50 -5.45
CA LEU A 1 7.43 9.27 -6.70
C LEU A 1 6.16 8.81 -7.42
N TYR A 2 5.16 9.68 -7.60
CA TYR A 2 3.98 9.36 -8.40
C TYR A 2 4.20 9.80 -9.84
N VAL A 3 4.38 8.83 -10.74
CA VAL A 3 4.62 9.07 -12.17
C VAL A 3 3.32 8.80 -12.92
N CYS A 4 2.83 9.80 -13.64
CA CYS A 4 1.74 9.63 -14.59
C CYS A 4 2.29 9.84 -16.00
N LYS A 5 2.14 8.86 -16.90
CA LYS A 5 2.65 8.97 -18.28
C LYS A 5 2.01 10.12 -19.05
N ASN A 6 0.73 10.41 -18.77
CA ASN A 6 0.03 11.56 -19.32
C ASN A 6 -0.31 12.52 -18.17
N ASN A 7 0.35 13.68 -18.13
CA ASN A 7 0.13 14.71 -17.10
C ASN A 7 -1.31 15.24 -17.06
N GLU A 8 -2.04 15.23 -18.18
CA GLU A 8 -3.47 15.61 -18.22
C GLU A 8 -4.36 14.60 -17.47
N LYS A 9 -3.88 13.36 -17.34
CA LYS A 9 -4.55 12.28 -16.60
C LYS A 9 -4.04 12.17 -15.16
N ARG A 10 -3.09 13.01 -14.74
CA ARG A 10 -2.63 13.06 -13.35
C ARG A 10 -3.79 13.53 -12.49
N LYS A 11 -4.34 12.60 -11.70
CA LYS A 11 -5.42 12.87 -10.77
C LYS A 11 -4.97 12.59 -9.35
N PHE A 12 -5.34 13.51 -8.46
CA PHE A 12 -5.35 13.26 -7.03
C PHE A 12 -6.80 13.03 -6.64
N PHE A 13 -7.09 12.02 -5.82
CA PHE A 13 -8.45 11.64 -5.42
C PHE A 13 -8.73 12.09 -3.98
N PRO A 14 -9.00 13.38 -3.73
CA PRO A 14 -9.00 13.97 -2.39
C PRO A 14 -10.08 13.38 -1.46
N PHE A 15 -11.15 12.82 -2.03
CA PHE A 15 -12.30 12.27 -1.27
C PHE A 15 -12.33 10.74 -1.28
N SER A 16 -11.23 10.07 -1.63
CA SER A 16 -11.16 8.60 -1.73
C SER A 16 -11.21 7.87 -0.39
N ARG A 17 -10.79 8.53 0.70
CA ARG A 17 -10.76 7.96 2.07
C ARG A 17 -11.81 8.58 3.00
N PHE A 18 -12.02 9.90 2.88
CA PHE A 18 -12.93 10.65 3.74
C PHE A 18 -13.72 11.67 2.91
N LYS A 19 -15.02 11.74 3.18
CA LYS A 19 -15.92 12.78 2.66
C LYS A 19 -15.64 14.11 3.36
N LYS A 20 -16.16 15.20 2.81
CA LYS A 20 -15.93 16.55 3.34
C LYS A 20 -16.55 16.73 4.73
N GLU A 21 -17.60 15.96 5.00
CA GLU A 21 -18.46 15.99 6.18
C GLU A 21 -17.91 15.14 7.32
N ASP A 22 -16.96 14.23 7.04
CA ASP A 22 -16.41 13.32 8.03
C ASP A 22 -15.61 14.08 9.10
N LYS A 23 -15.97 13.86 10.37
CA LYS A 23 -15.37 14.52 11.53
C LYS A 23 -14.74 13.54 12.52
N THR A 24 -13.70 13.99 13.22
CA THR A 24 -13.17 13.31 14.41
C THR A 24 -14.15 13.45 15.57
N LYS A 25 -13.90 12.73 16.67
CA LYS A 25 -14.71 12.84 17.91
C LYS A 25 -14.70 14.25 18.49
N GLU A 26 -13.63 15.00 18.25
CA GLU A 26 -13.41 16.38 18.67
C GLU A 26 -13.95 17.41 17.64
N GLY A 27 -14.69 16.97 16.62
CA GLY A 27 -15.31 17.84 15.62
C GLY A 27 -14.37 18.35 14.52
N ARG A 28 -13.10 17.90 14.47
CA ARG A 28 -12.14 18.30 13.43
C ARG A 28 -12.39 17.53 12.14
N SER A 29 -12.05 18.09 10.98
CA SER A 29 -12.24 17.40 9.70
C SER A 29 -11.28 16.21 9.55
N LEU A 30 -11.82 15.01 9.33
CA LEU A 30 -11.03 13.82 9.00
C LEU A 30 -10.34 13.98 7.64
N HIS A 31 -11.02 14.60 6.68
CA HIS A 31 -10.47 14.87 5.35
C HIS A 31 -9.21 15.76 5.38
N TYR A 32 -9.19 16.82 6.21
CA TYR A 32 -7.99 17.65 6.35
C TYR A 32 -6.88 16.92 7.10
N LYS A 33 -7.21 16.30 8.25
CA LYS A 33 -6.24 15.53 9.05
C LYS A 33 -5.56 14.43 8.23
N ASP A 34 -6.32 13.71 7.41
CA ASP A 34 -5.77 12.62 6.58
C ASP A 34 -4.88 13.15 5.44
N LYS A 35 -4.85 14.45 5.13
CA LYS A 35 -3.98 15.01 4.08
C LYS A 35 -2.84 15.89 4.60
N GLU A 36 -2.59 15.85 5.90
CA GLU A 36 -1.38 16.45 6.48
C GLU A 36 -0.13 15.81 5.86
N ASP A 37 1.00 16.50 5.92
CA ASP A 37 2.29 16.05 5.41
C ASP A 37 3.05 15.15 6.41
N VAL A 38 2.63 15.16 7.68
CA VAL A 38 3.11 14.25 8.73
C VAL A 38 2.05 13.18 9.01
N TRP A 39 2.42 11.91 8.81
CA TRP A 39 1.52 10.77 9.05
C TRP A 39 1.95 9.97 10.26
N ASP A 40 1.07 9.86 11.25
CA ASP A 40 1.22 8.90 12.35
C ASP A 40 0.64 7.54 11.94
N ILE A 41 1.49 6.69 11.36
CA ILE A 41 1.16 5.32 10.98
C ILE A 41 2.01 4.36 11.79
N LYS A 42 1.35 3.55 12.62
CA LYS A 42 2.04 2.59 13.49
C LYS A 42 2.68 1.48 12.67
N ARG A 43 3.87 1.06 13.09
CA ARG A 43 4.53 -0.12 12.52
C ARG A 43 3.71 -1.37 12.83
N GLU A 44 3.42 -2.15 11.80
CA GLU A 44 2.84 -3.48 12.00
C GLU A 44 3.91 -4.49 12.39
N TYR A 45 3.76 -5.12 13.56
CA TYR A 45 4.63 -6.22 13.99
C TYR A 45 4.10 -7.57 13.48
N TRP A 46 5.00 -8.31 12.84
CA TRP A 46 4.75 -9.66 12.32
C TRP A 46 5.55 -10.65 13.17
N THR A 47 5.13 -10.82 14.42
CA THR A 47 5.77 -11.75 15.36
C THR A 47 5.28 -13.17 15.07
N GLY A 48 6.22 -14.11 14.90
CA GLY A 48 5.90 -15.50 14.51
C GLY A 48 5.60 -15.70 13.02
N ASP A 49 5.65 -14.65 12.21
CA ASP A 49 5.44 -14.72 10.75
C ASP A 49 6.77 -14.57 9.99
N GLU A 50 6.83 -15.14 8.79
CA GLU A 50 7.88 -14.84 7.81
C GLU A 50 7.80 -13.34 7.44
N LYS A 51 8.94 -12.65 7.43
CA LYS A 51 9.01 -11.21 7.14
C LYS A 51 10.37 -10.81 6.59
N THR A 52 10.41 -9.70 5.84
CA THR A 52 11.65 -9.00 5.54
C THR A 52 11.90 -7.88 6.57
N PRO A 53 13.15 -7.43 6.77
CA PRO A 53 13.48 -6.40 7.78
C PRO A 53 12.78 -5.05 7.54
N THR A 54 12.60 -4.70 6.26
CA THR A 54 12.21 -3.36 5.79
C THR A 54 10.76 -3.29 5.28
N LYS A 55 9.87 -4.18 5.75
CA LYS A 55 8.47 -4.17 5.30
C LYS A 55 7.76 -2.84 5.64
N LEU A 56 7.00 -2.33 4.69
CA LEU A 56 6.11 -1.18 4.90
C LEU A 56 4.80 -1.63 5.61
N PRO A 57 4.20 -0.78 6.46
CA PRO A 57 2.81 -0.96 6.94
C PRO A 57 1.83 -0.92 5.76
N SER A 58 0.75 -1.71 5.79
CA SER A 58 -0.25 -1.69 4.71
C SER A 58 -0.97 -0.35 4.64
N GLU A 59 -1.28 0.24 5.79
CA GLU A 59 -1.98 1.52 5.88
C GLU A 59 -1.28 2.64 5.09
N LEU A 60 0.06 2.67 5.13
CA LEU A 60 0.86 3.62 4.35
C LEU A 60 0.61 3.46 2.85
N ILE A 61 0.64 2.22 2.37
CA ILE A 61 0.46 1.90 0.95
C ILE A 61 -1.00 2.15 0.54
N GLU A 62 -1.96 1.69 1.33
CA GLU A 62 -3.39 1.89 1.08
C GLU A 62 -3.70 3.39 0.95
N LYS A 63 -3.19 4.20 1.88
CA LYS A 63 -3.34 5.65 1.86
C LYS A 63 -2.81 6.26 0.57
N LEU A 64 -1.57 5.93 0.19
CA LEU A 64 -0.96 6.39 -1.05
C LEU A 64 -1.80 6.00 -2.28
N LEU A 65 -2.22 4.74 -2.36
CA LEU A 65 -2.97 4.21 -3.50
C LEU A 65 -4.37 4.81 -3.62
N HIS A 66 -5.06 5.07 -2.51
CA HIS A 66 -6.35 5.73 -2.53
C HIS A 66 -6.27 7.14 -3.11
N TYR A 67 -5.21 7.89 -2.81
CA TYR A 67 -5.03 9.25 -3.29
C TYR A 67 -4.47 9.36 -4.71
N SER A 68 -3.83 8.31 -5.23
CA SER A 68 -3.05 8.38 -6.49
C SER A 68 -3.49 7.41 -7.58
N SER A 69 -4.43 6.50 -7.31
CA SER A 69 -4.87 5.49 -8.28
C SER A 69 -6.31 5.04 -8.08
N GLU A 70 -6.93 4.54 -9.14
CA GLU A 70 -8.23 3.87 -9.10
C GLU A 70 -8.11 2.37 -9.32
N LYS A 71 -9.23 1.64 -9.18
CA LYS A 71 -9.27 0.22 -9.53
C LYS A 71 -8.83 0.04 -10.99
N LYS A 72 -8.16 -1.08 -11.27
CA LYS A 72 -7.60 -1.46 -12.60
C LYS A 72 -6.35 -0.68 -13.06
N ASP A 73 -5.98 0.41 -12.40
CA ASP A 73 -4.68 1.06 -12.64
C ASP A 73 -3.52 0.11 -12.35
N ILE A 74 -2.36 0.39 -12.94
CA ILE A 74 -1.13 -0.37 -12.71
C ILE A 74 -0.26 0.39 -11.70
N VAL A 75 0.10 -0.29 -10.62
CA VAL A 75 1.07 0.19 -9.63
C VAL A 75 2.43 -0.45 -9.91
N MET A 76 3.45 0.36 -10.11
CA MET A 76 4.82 -0.12 -10.31
C MET A 76 5.67 0.09 -9.07
N ASP A 77 6.34 -0.97 -8.61
CA ASP A 77 7.34 -0.91 -7.54
C ASP A 77 8.65 -1.61 -7.98
N PRO A 78 9.72 -0.86 -8.33
CA PRO A 78 10.98 -1.44 -8.76
C PRO A 78 11.81 -2.05 -7.61
N PHE A 79 11.39 -1.86 -6.35
CA PHE A 79 12.08 -2.36 -5.16
C PHE A 79 11.10 -3.13 -4.28
N LEU A 80 10.49 -4.16 -4.86
CA LEU A 80 9.29 -4.79 -4.36
C LEU A 80 9.45 -5.40 -2.95
N GLY A 81 10.67 -5.80 -2.58
CA GLY A 81 11.01 -6.28 -1.24
C GLY A 81 10.14 -7.46 -0.82
N SER A 82 9.41 -7.29 0.27
CA SER A 82 8.45 -8.31 0.76
C SER A 82 7.22 -8.49 -0.13
N GLY A 83 7.02 -7.69 -1.18
CA GLY A 83 5.82 -7.71 -2.01
C GLY A 83 4.66 -6.88 -1.48
N GLN A 84 4.87 -6.04 -0.45
CA GLN A 84 3.78 -5.31 0.19
C GLN A 84 3.00 -4.41 -0.77
N VAL A 85 3.68 -3.67 -1.65
CA VAL A 85 2.99 -2.81 -2.63
C VAL A 85 2.14 -3.66 -3.57
N ALA A 86 2.64 -4.78 -4.08
CA ALA A 86 1.87 -5.68 -4.94
C ALA A 86 0.66 -6.31 -4.22
N VAL A 87 0.85 -6.80 -2.98
CA VAL A 87 -0.21 -7.45 -2.19
C VAL A 87 -1.34 -6.46 -1.89
N VAL A 88 -1.00 -5.25 -1.42
CA VAL A 88 -2.00 -4.21 -1.14
C VAL A 88 -2.64 -3.71 -2.43
N SER A 89 -1.88 -3.53 -3.52
CA SER A 89 -2.46 -3.16 -4.82
C SER A 89 -3.51 -4.18 -5.27
N LYS A 90 -3.17 -5.48 -5.18
CA LYS A 90 -4.08 -6.58 -5.54
C LYS A 90 -5.34 -6.58 -4.68
N SER A 91 -5.22 -6.46 -3.36
CA SER A 91 -6.39 -6.45 -2.45
C SER A 91 -7.31 -5.27 -2.71
N LEU A 92 -6.75 -4.14 -3.12
CA LEU A 92 -7.46 -2.92 -3.46
C LEU A 92 -7.99 -2.89 -4.92
N GLY A 93 -7.86 -3.99 -5.68
CA GLY A 93 -8.36 -4.11 -7.04
C GLY A 93 -7.54 -3.36 -8.09
N ARG A 94 -6.27 -3.06 -7.80
CA ARG A 94 -5.29 -2.54 -8.77
C ARG A 94 -4.50 -3.69 -9.38
N ARG A 95 -3.96 -3.47 -10.57
CA ARG A 95 -2.91 -4.30 -11.15
C ARG A 95 -1.56 -3.84 -10.62
N TYR A 96 -0.55 -4.70 -10.67
CA TYR A 96 0.79 -4.35 -10.21
C TYR A 96 1.87 -4.92 -11.14
N VAL A 97 3.02 -4.27 -11.13
CA VAL A 97 4.27 -4.74 -11.72
C VAL A 97 5.37 -4.43 -10.72
N GLY A 98 6.27 -5.37 -10.45
CA GLY A 98 7.38 -5.09 -9.56
C GLY A 98 8.57 -5.98 -9.79
N PHE A 99 9.72 -5.50 -9.32
CA PHE A 99 11.01 -6.15 -9.47
C PHE A 99 11.62 -6.36 -8.09
N GLU A 100 12.22 -7.54 -7.88
CA GLU A 100 12.97 -7.87 -6.67
C GLU A 100 14.16 -8.74 -7.09
N ILE A 101 15.36 -8.33 -6.68
CA ILE A 101 16.61 -8.98 -7.09
C ILE A 101 17.05 -10.06 -6.11
N VAL A 102 16.63 -9.98 -4.84
CA VAL A 102 16.97 -10.95 -3.81
C VAL A 102 16.04 -12.16 -3.97
N PRO A 103 16.56 -13.34 -4.35
CA PRO A 103 15.71 -14.49 -4.71
C PRO A 103 14.76 -14.93 -3.60
N ASP A 104 15.18 -14.85 -2.34
CA ASP A 104 14.35 -15.25 -1.20
C ASP A 104 13.20 -14.27 -0.94
N TYR A 105 13.42 -12.97 -1.13
CA TYR A 105 12.36 -11.97 -1.04
C TYR A 105 11.38 -12.10 -2.20
N TYR A 106 11.88 -12.37 -3.41
CA TYR A 106 11.04 -12.70 -4.56
C TYR A 106 10.16 -13.93 -4.29
N LYS A 107 10.73 -15.05 -3.83
CA LYS A 107 9.97 -16.27 -3.49
C LYS A 107 8.92 -15.99 -2.42
N PHE A 108 9.27 -15.22 -1.39
CA PHE A 108 8.35 -14.82 -0.33
C PHE A 108 7.18 -13.97 -0.87
N ALA A 109 7.47 -12.92 -1.65
CA ALA A 109 6.47 -12.08 -2.29
C ALA A 109 5.56 -12.89 -3.23
N LYS A 110 6.14 -13.78 -4.04
CA LYS A 110 5.41 -14.66 -4.95
C LYS A 110 4.47 -15.60 -4.20
N LYS A 111 4.94 -16.26 -3.14
CA LYS A 111 4.13 -17.14 -2.27
C LYS A 111 2.90 -16.41 -1.72
N ARG A 112 3.09 -15.16 -1.26
CA ARG A 112 2.01 -14.29 -0.78
C ARG A 112 1.01 -13.97 -1.87
N LEU A 113 1.48 -13.57 -3.05
CA LEU A 113 0.63 -13.16 -4.17
C LEU A 113 -0.16 -14.33 -4.77
N ASP A 114 0.49 -15.48 -4.99
CA ASP A 114 -0.13 -16.69 -5.54
C ASP A 114 -1.23 -17.23 -4.64
N LYS A 115 -0.98 -17.28 -3.33
CA LYS A 115 -1.93 -17.79 -2.32
C LYS A 115 -2.89 -16.72 -1.78
N ASN A 116 -2.77 -15.48 -2.27
CA ASN A 116 -3.54 -14.32 -1.82
C ASN A 116 -3.44 -14.09 -0.29
N LEU A 117 -2.24 -14.25 0.27
CA LEU A 117 -1.96 -14.15 1.70
C LEU A 117 -1.35 -12.80 2.06
N TYR A 118 -1.91 -12.15 3.08
CA TYR A 118 -1.26 -10.98 3.67
C TYR A 118 -0.05 -11.37 4.52
N ARG A 119 -0.19 -12.39 5.38
CA ARG A 119 0.86 -12.91 6.26
C ARG A 119 1.13 -14.38 5.99
N VAL A 120 2.34 -14.82 6.26
CA VAL A 120 2.75 -16.22 6.15
C VAL A 120 3.33 -16.63 7.48
N LYS A 121 2.77 -17.67 8.10
CA LYS A 121 3.31 -18.22 9.35
C LYS A 121 4.66 -18.87 9.06
N LYS A 122 5.63 -18.70 9.96
CA LYS A 122 6.84 -19.52 9.91
C LYS A 122 6.42 -20.97 10.10
N SER A 123 6.93 -21.86 9.27
CA SER A 123 6.82 -23.29 9.58
C SER A 123 7.68 -23.54 10.82
N ASN A 124 7.10 -24.22 11.81
CA ASN A 124 7.81 -24.62 13.03
C ASN A 124 9.00 -25.50 12.69
#